data_AF-A0A2M9B5K2-F1
#
_entry.id   AF-A0A2M9B5K2-F1
#
_cell.length_a   1.000
_cell.length_b   1.000
_cell.length_c   1.000
_cell.angle_alpha   90.00
_cell.angle_beta   90.00
_cell.angle_gamma   90.00
#
_symmetry.space_group_name_H-M   'P 1'
#
loop_
_entity.id
_entity.type
_entity.pdbx_description
1 polymer ?
#
loop_
_entity_poly.entity_id
_entity_poly.type
_entity_poly.pdbx_seq_one_letter_code
_entity_poly.pdbx_strand_id
1 'polypeptide(L)'
;MLHAVILSPFSCPVRHEQFEAVRAALAAEPNAPATLLLGNWPLAEKEVVDAVVLRPHLITLLLLEPRGGQLTIRDFAHAAWQLDGTPLTSAGGADNPFQQFVQQKAALARVLAPFLAPGQANLNFISGLLLFGEPVGFGPEVEARLNAEPAANNFQLLADPSRFTRRLAQLATPHIELTPADLKYLAAELAAATPSTAAANRPAPEPPIEADAHHPFWQQKAAQLWRWLGAEDVAELDDAPYGFAETSLAARNQEKQELEQLRATMQQELSAQLRAMEAREAEREKSIAYLREQLAAAPAVAPEAAVLQARLAAENREKDALETAIQTSRAESEERNRALDAKIQQLEQLMRRLETHPAAGAASAAAPSPAATAPDQPRRPLSFRQLRAWQRRLPRLAALGTGVLAMVMVGSGIKSLTAGPPTRFGQGSTWGLLAANGDTLVPARYQAIGEFQDGRAVVEQNGSFGFVDEKGQQVLPPTYDALNPYHDQYARVRIGNTYTFIDEDGQEFSQYYYNARDFAEGHAAVLDYRGWFYITGPEAPPQAPKLFREAYSFHKGLARVRLADGYTFITKDYLRNPEADTKPFGRYARATDFSAGKAQVTQNGRTFYIDADGDEVE
;
A
#
# COMPACT_ATOMS: atom_id res chain seq x y z
N MET A 1 -9.47 -15.95 -26.61
CA MET A 1 -10.89 -16.25 -26.94
C MET A 1 -11.74 -15.21 -26.23
N LEU A 2 -12.73 -14.63 -26.91
CA LEU A 2 -13.62 -13.61 -26.32
C LEU A 2 -15.05 -14.15 -26.23
N HIS A 3 -15.61 -14.12 -25.02
CA HIS A 3 -17.05 -14.28 -24.77
C HIS A 3 -17.61 -12.91 -24.40
N ALA A 4 -18.73 -12.51 -25.00
CA ALA A 4 -19.40 -11.25 -24.71
C ALA A 4 -20.89 -11.52 -24.44
N VAL A 5 -21.40 -11.03 -23.30
CA VAL A 5 -22.80 -11.20 -22.88
C VAL A 5 -23.35 -9.84 -22.45
N ILE A 6 -24.45 -9.40 -23.06
CA ILE A 6 -25.21 -8.24 -22.60
C ILE A 6 -26.35 -8.76 -21.72
N LEU A 7 -26.36 -8.35 -20.46
CA LEU A 7 -27.27 -8.91 -19.43
C LEU A 7 -28.57 -8.11 -19.29
N SER A 8 -28.59 -6.86 -19.75
CA SER A 8 -29.80 -6.04 -19.90
C SER A 8 -29.62 -5.02 -21.03
N PRO A 9 -30.69 -4.47 -21.64
CA PRO A 9 -30.53 -3.44 -22.67
C PRO A 9 -29.95 -2.14 -22.07
N PHE A 10 -28.93 -1.57 -22.71
CA PHE A 10 -28.42 -0.23 -22.39
C PHE A 10 -29.51 0.82 -22.57
N SER A 11 -29.72 1.68 -21.57
CA SER A 11 -30.67 2.80 -21.62
C SER A 11 -30.15 4.01 -22.41
N CYS A 12 -28.83 4.08 -22.64
CA CYS A 12 -28.17 5.12 -23.43
C CYS A 12 -27.53 4.50 -24.68
N PRO A 13 -27.97 4.86 -25.90
CA PRO A 13 -27.37 4.34 -27.14
C PRO A 13 -25.87 4.61 -27.25
N VAL A 14 -25.39 5.78 -26.79
CA VAL A 14 -23.97 6.13 -26.88
C VAL A 14 -23.10 5.26 -25.96
N ARG A 15 -23.60 4.87 -24.77
CA ARG A 15 -22.91 3.88 -23.92
C ARG A 15 -22.92 2.47 -24.54
N HIS A 16 -23.97 2.12 -25.29
CA HIS A 16 -23.99 0.88 -26.08
C HIS A 16 -22.90 0.90 -27.16
N GLU A 17 -22.78 1.99 -27.93
CA GLU A 17 -21.73 2.16 -28.94
C GLU A 17 -20.32 2.11 -28.32
N GLN A 18 -20.13 2.72 -27.15
CA GLN A 18 -18.87 2.65 -26.39
C GLN A 18 -18.55 1.24 -25.88
N PHE A 19 -19.56 0.47 -25.45
CA PHE A 19 -19.41 -0.95 -25.11
C PHE A 19 -19.03 -1.81 -26.34
N GLU A 20 -19.65 -1.57 -27.48
CA GLU A 20 -19.33 -2.26 -28.73
C GLU A 20 -17.91 -1.92 -29.22
N ALA A 21 -17.45 -0.68 -29.03
CA ALA A 21 -16.06 -0.28 -29.28
C ALA A 21 -15.08 -0.99 -28.33
N VAL A 22 -15.40 -1.13 -27.04
CA VAL A 22 -14.64 -1.95 -26.08
C VAL A 22 -14.57 -3.41 -26.54
N ARG A 23 -15.69 -4.00 -26.97
CA ARG A 23 -15.74 -5.37 -27.50
C ARG A 23 -14.87 -5.54 -28.75
N ALA A 24 -14.90 -4.57 -29.67
CA ALA A 24 -14.07 -4.56 -30.87
C ALA A 24 -12.56 -4.46 -30.52
N ALA A 25 -12.19 -3.60 -29.58
CA ALA A 25 -10.80 -3.46 -29.12
C ALA A 25 -10.26 -4.74 -28.48
N LEU A 26 -11.05 -5.43 -27.67
CA LEU A 26 -10.70 -6.72 -27.07
C LEU A 26 -10.59 -7.85 -28.12
N ALA A 27 -11.39 -7.78 -29.19
CA ALA A 27 -11.34 -8.76 -30.28
C ALA A 27 -10.14 -8.55 -31.23
N ALA A 28 -9.62 -7.31 -31.32
CA ALA A 28 -8.47 -6.95 -32.15
C ALA A 28 -7.10 -7.12 -31.46
N GLU A 29 -7.07 -7.51 -30.19
CA GLU A 29 -5.84 -7.62 -29.39
C GLU A 29 -4.97 -8.81 -29.84
N PRO A 30 -3.70 -8.60 -30.24
CA PRO A 30 -2.83 -9.68 -30.68
C PRO A 30 -2.46 -10.59 -29.50
N ASN A 31 -2.57 -11.90 -29.68
CA ASN A 31 -2.41 -12.93 -28.64
C ASN A 31 -3.37 -12.75 -27.43
N ALA A 32 -4.56 -12.18 -27.64
CA ALA A 32 -5.54 -11.92 -26.60
C ALA A 32 -5.81 -13.14 -25.67
N PRO A 33 -5.74 -12.96 -24.33
CA PRO A 33 -6.05 -14.03 -23.38
C PRO A 33 -7.53 -14.43 -23.46
N ALA A 34 -7.89 -15.51 -22.77
CA ALA A 34 -9.29 -15.81 -22.51
C ALA A 34 -9.94 -14.61 -21.81
N THR A 35 -11.02 -14.08 -22.39
CA THR A 35 -11.68 -12.85 -21.92
C THR A 35 -13.18 -13.08 -21.89
N LEU A 36 -13.82 -12.75 -20.77
CA LEU A 36 -15.27 -12.59 -20.65
C LEU A 36 -15.57 -11.10 -20.48
N LEU A 37 -16.37 -10.55 -21.39
CA LEU A 37 -16.92 -9.19 -21.33
C LEU A 37 -18.41 -9.28 -20.99
N LEU A 38 -18.82 -8.60 -19.94
CA LEU A 38 -20.22 -8.50 -19.51
C LEU A 38 -20.68 -7.05 -19.69
N GLY A 39 -21.84 -6.84 -20.32
CA GLY A 39 -22.39 -5.52 -20.64
C GLY A 39 -23.72 -5.24 -19.95
N ASN A 40 -23.86 -4.04 -19.40
CA ASN A 40 -25.02 -3.50 -18.68
C ASN A 40 -25.61 -4.51 -17.67
N TRP A 41 -24.88 -4.78 -16.60
CA TRP A 41 -25.26 -5.74 -15.56
C TRP A 41 -26.03 -5.06 -14.43
N PRO A 42 -27.34 -5.34 -14.24
CA PRO A 42 -28.05 -4.92 -13.03
C PRO A 42 -27.59 -5.78 -11.83
N LEU A 43 -26.94 -5.15 -10.85
CA LEU A 43 -26.46 -5.80 -9.63
C LEU A 43 -27.41 -5.61 -8.43
N ALA A 44 -28.22 -4.54 -8.45
CA ALA A 44 -29.27 -4.26 -7.47
C ALA A 44 -30.40 -3.42 -8.11
N GLU A 45 -31.52 -3.21 -7.39
CA GLU A 45 -32.74 -2.54 -7.89
C GLU A 45 -32.54 -1.13 -8.50
N LYS A 46 -31.40 -0.46 -8.22
CA LYS A 46 -31.03 0.85 -8.76
C LYS A 46 -29.58 0.94 -9.25
N GLU A 47 -28.86 -0.19 -9.29
CA GLU A 47 -27.43 -0.23 -9.55
C GLU A 47 -27.12 -1.09 -10.78
N VAL A 48 -26.64 -0.43 -11.84
CA VAL A 48 -26.28 -1.07 -13.11
C VAL A 48 -24.84 -0.73 -13.45
N VAL A 49 -24.03 -1.75 -13.76
CA VAL A 49 -22.63 -1.62 -14.15
C VAL A 49 -22.54 -1.59 -15.67
N ASP A 50 -21.92 -0.55 -16.24
CA ASP A 50 -21.82 -0.36 -17.69
C ASP A 50 -21.13 -1.56 -18.36
N ALA A 51 -19.97 -1.98 -17.86
CA ALA A 51 -19.34 -3.24 -18.24
C ALA A 51 -18.36 -3.82 -17.21
N VAL A 52 -18.10 -5.13 -17.31
CA VAL A 52 -17.07 -5.85 -16.53
C VAL A 52 -16.23 -6.71 -17.47
N VAL A 53 -14.92 -6.72 -17.28
CA VAL A 53 -13.97 -7.58 -18.00
C VAL A 53 -13.31 -8.55 -17.02
N LEU A 54 -13.34 -9.84 -17.35
CA LEU A 54 -12.66 -10.91 -16.63
C LEU A 54 -11.67 -11.61 -17.56
N ARG A 55 -10.45 -11.86 -17.07
CA ARG A 55 -9.36 -12.61 -17.73
C ARG A 55 -8.62 -13.44 -16.68
N PRO A 56 -7.76 -14.41 -17.06
CA PRO A 56 -6.72 -14.88 -16.13
C PRO A 56 -5.96 -13.67 -15.58
N HIS A 57 -5.71 -13.66 -14.27
CA HIS A 57 -5.03 -12.56 -13.56
C HIS A 57 -5.75 -11.20 -13.59
N LEU A 58 -7.04 -11.12 -13.95
CA LEU A 58 -7.75 -9.83 -13.98
C LEU A 58 -9.26 -9.91 -13.78
N ILE A 59 -9.79 -9.03 -12.91
CA ILE A 59 -11.18 -8.56 -12.96
C ILE A 59 -11.15 -7.03 -12.94
N THR A 60 -11.74 -6.40 -13.95
CA THR A 60 -11.83 -4.94 -14.07
C THR A 60 -13.27 -4.50 -14.33
N LEU A 61 -13.75 -3.56 -13.52
CA LEU A 61 -15.01 -2.87 -13.70
C LEU A 61 -14.78 -1.63 -14.59
N LEU A 62 -15.55 -1.52 -15.67
CA LEU A 62 -15.46 -0.40 -16.61
C LEU A 62 -16.64 0.55 -16.37
N LEU A 63 -16.32 1.82 -16.15
CA LEU A 63 -17.30 2.90 -16.14
C LEU A 63 -17.23 3.61 -17.49
N LEU A 64 -18.37 3.77 -18.16
CA LEU A 64 -18.43 4.31 -19.52
C LEU A 64 -18.97 5.74 -19.49
N GLU A 65 -18.07 6.72 -19.63
CA GLU A 65 -18.41 8.12 -19.86
C GLU A 65 -18.20 8.42 -21.36
N PRO A 66 -19.26 8.68 -22.15
CA PRO A 66 -19.09 8.94 -23.58
C PRO A 66 -18.35 10.24 -23.92
N ARG A 67 -18.31 11.22 -23.02
CA ARG A 67 -17.68 12.53 -23.25
C ARG A 67 -16.14 12.47 -23.14
N GLY A 68 -15.45 13.27 -23.96
CA GLY A 68 -14.08 13.75 -23.69
C GLY A 68 -14.08 15.16 -23.08
N GLY A 69 -12.90 15.77 -22.97
CA GLY A 69 -12.74 17.14 -22.45
C GLY A 69 -11.58 17.32 -21.46
N GLN A 70 -11.54 18.45 -20.76
CA GLN A 70 -10.62 18.67 -19.64
C GLN A 70 -11.24 18.22 -18.31
N LEU A 71 -10.65 17.19 -17.70
CA LEU A 71 -11.06 16.68 -16.40
C LEU A 71 -10.52 17.57 -15.27
N THR A 72 -11.42 17.99 -14.38
CA THR A 72 -11.14 18.70 -13.12
C THR A 72 -11.82 17.97 -11.96
N ILE A 73 -11.00 17.26 -11.18
CA ILE A 73 -11.40 16.64 -9.91
C ILE A 73 -11.13 17.68 -8.80
N ARG A 74 -12.17 18.23 -8.15
CA ARG A 74 -11.98 19.20 -7.05
C ARG A 74 -11.63 18.50 -5.73
N ASP A 75 -12.41 17.49 -5.39
CA ASP A 75 -12.13 16.48 -4.35
C ASP A 75 -12.35 15.10 -4.98
N PHE A 76 -11.50 14.13 -4.64
CA PHE A 76 -11.51 12.81 -5.28
C PHE A 76 -12.64 11.91 -4.78
N ALA A 77 -13.01 12.00 -3.50
CA ALA A 77 -13.89 11.04 -2.82
C ALA A 77 -15.30 11.58 -2.53
N HIS A 78 -15.51 12.90 -2.54
CA HIS A 78 -16.74 13.54 -2.06
C HIS A 78 -17.35 14.58 -3.01
N ALA A 79 -16.57 15.21 -3.90
CA ALA A 79 -17.12 16.16 -4.87
C ALA A 79 -17.48 15.46 -6.19
N ALA A 80 -18.49 15.97 -6.88
CA ALA A 80 -18.74 15.64 -8.28
C ALA A 80 -17.54 16.04 -9.14
N TRP A 81 -17.02 15.09 -9.92
CA TRP A 81 -15.92 15.34 -10.85
C TRP A 81 -16.46 16.07 -12.08
N GLN A 82 -15.70 17.04 -12.59
CA GLN A 82 -16.12 17.90 -13.69
C GLN A 82 -15.30 17.62 -14.95
N LEU A 83 -15.96 17.59 -16.11
CA LEU A 83 -15.39 17.45 -17.44
C LEU A 83 -15.87 18.64 -18.27
N ASP A 84 -14.94 19.53 -18.63
CA ASP A 84 -15.21 20.88 -19.14
C ASP A 84 -16.23 21.65 -18.27
N GLY A 85 -16.08 21.55 -16.95
CA GLY A 85 -16.96 22.16 -15.94
C GLY A 85 -18.27 21.40 -15.70
N THR A 86 -18.76 20.61 -16.67
CA THR A 86 -19.98 19.81 -16.51
C THR A 86 -19.74 18.59 -15.62
N PRO A 87 -20.64 18.23 -14.68
CA PRO A 87 -20.44 17.06 -13.84
C PRO A 87 -20.45 15.75 -14.64
N LEU A 88 -19.64 14.77 -14.21
CA LEU A 88 -19.65 13.40 -14.72
C LEU A 88 -20.93 12.67 -14.32
N THR A 89 -21.52 11.91 -15.25
CA THR A 89 -22.87 11.35 -15.07
C THR A 89 -22.79 9.99 -14.40
N SER A 90 -22.51 10.03 -13.09
CA SER A 90 -22.48 8.88 -12.18
C SER A 90 -23.84 8.19 -12.09
N ALA A 91 -23.84 6.85 -12.10
CA ALA A 91 -25.03 6.03 -11.91
C ALA A 91 -25.31 5.74 -10.43
N GLY A 92 -26.50 5.22 -10.12
CA GLY A 92 -26.85 4.67 -8.79
C GLY A 92 -27.06 5.67 -7.64
N GLY A 93 -26.74 6.96 -7.83
CA GLY A 93 -26.79 7.98 -6.78
C GLY A 93 -25.45 8.22 -6.08
N ALA A 94 -24.33 7.81 -6.70
CA ALA A 94 -23.00 8.29 -6.34
C ALA A 94 -22.75 9.71 -6.88
N ASP A 95 -22.01 10.54 -6.15
CA ASP A 95 -21.66 11.91 -6.58
C ASP A 95 -20.59 11.91 -7.68
N ASN A 96 -19.71 10.90 -7.70
CA ASN A 96 -18.61 10.81 -8.67
C ASN A 96 -18.26 9.36 -9.10
N PRO A 97 -17.48 9.17 -10.19
CA PRO A 97 -17.13 7.84 -10.70
C PRO A 97 -16.30 6.98 -9.75
N PHE A 98 -15.51 7.56 -8.84
CA PHE A 98 -14.76 6.77 -7.84
C PHE A 98 -15.69 6.22 -6.75
N GLN A 99 -16.62 7.03 -6.24
CA GLN A 99 -17.70 6.54 -5.36
C GLN A 99 -18.52 5.45 -6.05
N GLN A 100 -18.92 5.66 -7.31
CA GLN A 100 -19.65 4.66 -8.11
C GLN A 100 -18.83 3.36 -8.20
N PHE A 101 -17.53 3.43 -8.48
CA PHE A 101 -16.66 2.25 -8.49
C PHE A 101 -16.61 1.54 -7.14
N VAL A 102 -16.45 2.26 -6.03
CA VAL A 102 -16.38 1.65 -4.68
C VAL A 102 -17.68 0.91 -4.35
N GLN A 103 -18.84 1.49 -4.68
CA GLN A 103 -20.16 0.86 -4.52
C GLN A 103 -20.28 -0.38 -5.41
N GLN A 104 -20.08 -0.21 -6.73
CA GLN A 104 -20.27 -1.26 -7.73
C GLN A 104 -19.27 -2.41 -7.59
N LYS A 105 -18.04 -2.15 -7.11
CA LYS A 105 -17.06 -3.19 -6.75
C LYS A 105 -17.56 -4.08 -5.62
N ALA A 106 -18.12 -3.50 -4.56
CA ALA A 106 -18.65 -4.26 -3.42
C ALA A 106 -19.91 -5.07 -3.81
N ALA A 107 -20.74 -4.55 -4.73
CA ALA A 107 -21.84 -5.29 -5.32
C ALA A 107 -21.35 -6.45 -6.22
N LEU A 108 -20.40 -6.18 -7.13
CA LEU A 108 -19.84 -7.16 -8.07
C LEU A 108 -19.14 -8.30 -7.34
N ALA A 109 -18.35 -7.99 -6.30
CA ALA A 109 -17.69 -9.01 -5.48
C ALA A 109 -18.71 -9.97 -4.83
N ARG A 110 -19.81 -9.43 -4.30
CA ARG A 110 -20.89 -10.21 -3.68
C ARG A 110 -21.61 -11.12 -4.68
N VAL A 111 -21.79 -10.66 -5.92
CA VAL A 111 -22.46 -11.42 -6.98
C VAL A 111 -21.53 -12.47 -7.62
N LEU A 112 -20.23 -12.21 -7.72
CA LEU A 112 -19.25 -13.18 -8.24
C LEU A 112 -18.87 -14.27 -7.22
N ALA A 113 -18.83 -13.96 -5.91
CA ALA A 113 -18.44 -14.88 -4.84
C ALA A 113 -19.09 -16.29 -4.90
N PRO A 114 -20.41 -16.48 -5.12
CA PRO A 114 -21.02 -17.81 -5.19
C PRO A 114 -20.64 -18.64 -6.44
N PHE A 115 -20.04 -18.03 -7.46
CA PHE A 115 -19.59 -18.71 -8.69
C PHE A 115 -18.10 -19.07 -8.68
N LEU A 116 -17.37 -18.76 -7.60
CA LEU A 116 -15.93 -18.88 -7.51
C LEU A 116 -15.54 -19.74 -6.29
N ALA A 117 -14.58 -20.64 -6.49
CA ALA A 117 -14.06 -21.46 -5.40
C ALA A 117 -13.19 -20.62 -4.43
N PRO A 118 -13.11 -20.99 -3.13
CA PRO A 118 -12.18 -20.36 -2.20
C PRO A 118 -10.74 -20.38 -2.74
N GLY A 119 -10.06 -19.22 -2.70
CA GLY A 119 -8.71 -19.03 -3.24
C GLY A 119 -8.63 -18.76 -4.75
N GLN A 120 -9.67 -19.06 -5.55
CA GLN A 120 -9.62 -18.95 -7.02
C GLN A 120 -9.50 -17.50 -7.53
N ALA A 121 -10.06 -16.52 -6.81
CA ALA A 121 -9.81 -15.11 -7.07
C ALA A 121 -10.01 -14.26 -5.81
N ASN A 122 -9.02 -13.44 -5.48
CA ASN A 122 -9.11 -12.47 -4.40
C ASN A 122 -9.83 -11.20 -4.90
N LEU A 123 -11.14 -11.11 -4.62
CA LEU A 123 -12.02 -10.06 -5.14
C LEU A 123 -11.68 -8.65 -4.62
N ASN A 124 -10.79 -8.51 -3.62
CA ASN A 124 -10.23 -7.23 -3.22
C ASN A 124 -9.36 -6.60 -4.32
N PHE A 125 -8.82 -7.40 -5.24
CA PHE A 125 -8.09 -6.96 -6.42
C PHE A 125 -8.97 -6.66 -7.65
N ILE A 126 -10.30 -6.62 -7.52
CA ILE A 126 -11.15 -6.01 -8.55
C ILE A 126 -10.68 -4.57 -8.77
N SER A 127 -10.25 -4.29 -9.99
CA SER A 127 -9.80 -2.97 -10.44
C SER A 127 -10.95 -2.19 -11.09
N GLY A 128 -10.83 -0.87 -11.16
CA GLY A 128 -11.77 -0.01 -11.85
C GLY A 128 -11.04 0.85 -12.88
N LEU A 129 -11.67 1.03 -14.04
CA LEU A 129 -11.12 1.83 -15.13
C LEU A 129 -12.22 2.74 -15.69
N LEU A 130 -12.07 4.05 -15.50
CA LEU A 130 -12.93 5.05 -16.14
C LEU A 130 -12.48 5.20 -17.60
N LEU A 131 -13.37 4.79 -18.51
CA LEU A 131 -13.19 4.91 -19.95
C LEU A 131 -13.99 6.10 -20.47
N PHE A 132 -13.28 7.06 -21.04
CA PHE A 132 -13.88 8.15 -21.80
C PHE A 132 -14.14 7.72 -23.24
N GLY A 133 -15.16 8.26 -23.89
CA GLY A 133 -15.48 7.97 -25.30
C GLY A 133 -14.54 8.69 -26.27
N GLU A 134 -14.07 9.86 -25.86
CA GLU A 134 -13.08 10.69 -26.55
C GLU A 134 -11.88 10.97 -25.62
N PRO A 135 -10.72 11.44 -26.13
CA PRO A 135 -9.56 11.74 -25.28
C PRO A 135 -9.84 12.80 -24.21
N VAL A 136 -9.20 12.65 -23.06
CA VAL A 136 -9.35 13.55 -21.90
C VAL A 136 -8.01 14.14 -21.48
N GLY A 137 -7.98 15.47 -21.37
CA GLY A 137 -6.87 16.20 -20.76
C GLY A 137 -7.03 16.25 -19.24
N PHE A 138 -6.02 15.83 -18.49
CA PHE A 138 -6.02 15.99 -17.03
C PHE A 138 -5.60 17.42 -16.67
N GLY A 139 -6.39 18.11 -15.82
CA GLY A 139 -5.94 19.34 -15.19
C GLY A 139 -4.68 19.12 -14.34
N PRO A 140 -3.83 20.13 -14.13
CA PRO A 140 -2.55 19.97 -13.42
C PRO A 140 -2.72 19.49 -11.96
N GLU A 141 -3.92 19.64 -11.40
CA GLU A 141 -4.26 19.17 -10.05
C GLU A 141 -4.79 17.72 -10.02
N VAL A 142 -5.16 17.13 -11.17
CA VAL A 142 -5.77 15.78 -11.23
C VAL A 142 -4.77 14.69 -10.89
N GLU A 143 -3.57 14.71 -11.49
CA GLU A 143 -2.52 13.74 -11.15
C GLU A 143 -2.04 13.92 -9.70
N ALA A 144 -1.98 15.17 -9.22
CA ALA A 144 -1.65 15.46 -7.83
C ALA A 144 -2.71 14.92 -6.85
N ARG A 145 -4.01 15.04 -7.16
CA ARG A 145 -5.11 14.53 -6.33
C ARG A 145 -5.26 13.00 -6.40
N LEU A 146 -5.05 12.39 -7.57
CA LEU A 146 -4.96 10.92 -7.73
C LEU A 146 -3.84 10.34 -6.86
N ASN A 147 -2.64 10.93 -6.92
CA ASN A 147 -1.48 10.47 -6.15
C ASN A 147 -1.55 10.83 -4.66
N ALA A 148 -2.48 11.70 -4.25
CA ALA A 148 -2.69 12.08 -2.85
C ALA A 148 -3.70 11.20 -2.10
N GLU A 149 -4.43 10.33 -2.79
CA GLU A 149 -5.45 9.46 -2.20
C GLU A 149 -5.06 7.97 -2.33
N PRO A 150 -4.43 7.35 -1.31
CA PRO A 150 -3.99 5.96 -1.37
C PRO A 150 -5.09 4.92 -1.64
N ALA A 151 -6.36 5.24 -1.36
CA ALA A 151 -7.50 4.39 -1.71
C ALA A 151 -7.73 4.30 -3.24
N ALA A 152 -7.17 5.22 -4.02
CA ALA A 152 -7.31 5.29 -5.47
C ALA A 152 -6.46 4.25 -6.23
N ASN A 153 -5.50 3.55 -5.60
CA ASN A 153 -4.54 2.66 -6.28
C ASN A 153 -5.17 1.67 -7.28
N ASN A 154 -6.36 1.14 -6.96
CA ASN A 154 -7.08 0.16 -7.80
C ASN A 154 -8.12 0.81 -8.73
N PHE A 155 -8.18 2.15 -8.81
CA PHE A 155 -9.03 2.91 -9.72
C PHE A 155 -8.20 3.79 -10.65
N GLN A 156 -8.32 3.59 -11.96
CA GLN A 156 -7.49 4.27 -12.94
C GLN A 156 -8.32 5.04 -13.98
N LEU A 157 -7.76 6.14 -14.46
CA LEU A 157 -8.36 6.97 -15.50
C LEU A 157 -7.62 6.73 -16.82
N LEU A 158 -8.35 6.58 -17.93
CA LEU A 158 -7.76 6.41 -19.26
C LEU A 158 -7.94 7.68 -20.11
N ALA A 159 -6.95 8.57 -20.06
CA ALA A 159 -6.90 9.80 -20.88
C ALA A 159 -6.98 9.57 -22.41
N ASP A 160 -6.64 8.37 -22.88
CA ASP A 160 -6.50 8.04 -24.29
C ASP A 160 -7.08 6.64 -24.54
N PRO A 161 -8.30 6.54 -25.10
CA PRO A 161 -8.98 5.27 -25.32
C PRO A 161 -8.19 4.27 -26.19
N SER A 162 -7.29 4.75 -27.06
CA SER A 162 -6.44 3.87 -27.88
C SER A 162 -5.49 3.00 -27.06
N ARG A 163 -5.22 3.37 -25.80
CA ARG A 163 -4.33 2.65 -24.88
C ARG A 163 -5.07 1.60 -24.04
N PHE A 164 -6.36 1.41 -24.23
CA PHE A 164 -7.21 0.57 -23.38
C PHE A 164 -6.65 -0.83 -23.12
N THR A 165 -6.37 -1.63 -24.15
CA THR A 165 -5.86 -3.00 -24.01
C THR A 165 -4.49 -3.06 -23.33
N ARG A 166 -3.61 -2.10 -23.62
CA ARG A 166 -2.31 -1.94 -22.94
C ARG A 166 -2.50 -1.59 -21.45
N ARG A 167 -3.46 -0.75 -21.10
CA ARG A 167 -3.75 -0.37 -19.70
C ARG A 167 -4.40 -1.53 -18.94
N LEU A 168 -5.29 -2.26 -19.59
CA LEU A 168 -5.93 -3.48 -19.07
C LEU A 168 -4.88 -4.56 -18.73
N ALA A 169 -3.84 -4.71 -19.56
CA ALA A 169 -2.71 -5.61 -19.27
C ALA A 169 -1.83 -5.14 -18.10
N GLN A 170 -1.78 -3.83 -17.78
CA GLN A 170 -1.07 -3.29 -16.62
C GLN A 170 -1.82 -3.46 -15.29
N LEU A 171 -3.10 -3.82 -15.33
CA LEU A 171 -3.93 -4.10 -14.15
C LEU A 171 -3.86 -5.56 -13.69
N ALA A 172 -3.14 -6.42 -14.43
CA ALA A 172 -3.08 -7.85 -14.14
C ALA A 172 -2.31 -8.15 -12.84
N THR A 173 -2.78 -9.16 -12.10
CA THR A 173 -2.36 -9.48 -10.73
C THR A 173 -2.31 -10.99 -10.49
N PRO A 174 -1.28 -11.53 -9.80
CA PRO A 174 -1.23 -12.96 -9.49
C PRO A 174 -2.38 -13.41 -8.58
N HIS A 175 -3.00 -12.51 -7.82
CA HIS A 175 -4.05 -12.83 -6.84
C HIS A 175 -5.44 -13.18 -7.47
N ILE A 176 -5.50 -13.42 -8.78
CA ILE A 176 -6.71 -13.81 -9.52
C ILE A 176 -6.34 -14.98 -10.46
N GLU A 177 -6.81 -16.20 -10.18
CA GLU A 177 -6.43 -17.43 -10.91
C GLU A 177 -7.62 -18.02 -11.70
N LEU A 178 -8.30 -17.16 -12.47
CA LEU A 178 -9.39 -17.59 -13.36
C LEU A 178 -8.84 -18.32 -14.59
N THR A 179 -9.18 -19.59 -14.77
CA THR A 179 -8.80 -20.35 -15.96
C THR A 179 -9.74 -20.05 -17.15
N PRO A 180 -9.33 -20.37 -18.40
CA PRO A 180 -10.23 -20.29 -19.55
C PRO A 180 -11.49 -21.16 -19.46
N ALA A 181 -11.49 -22.20 -18.59
CA ALA A 181 -12.67 -23.02 -18.34
C ALA A 181 -13.66 -22.29 -17.42
N ASP A 182 -13.16 -21.64 -16.36
CA ASP A 182 -13.97 -20.90 -15.40
C ASP A 182 -14.68 -19.71 -16.07
N LEU A 183 -13.94 -18.96 -16.90
CA LEU A 183 -14.51 -17.86 -17.70
C LEU A 183 -15.62 -18.34 -18.65
N LYS A 184 -15.53 -19.58 -19.16
CA LYS A 184 -16.58 -20.18 -20.00
C LYS A 184 -17.78 -20.67 -19.18
N TYR A 185 -17.56 -21.16 -17.96
CA TYR A 185 -18.62 -21.54 -17.02
C TYR A 185 -19.40 -20.30 -16.56
N LEU A 186 -18.70 -19.26 -16.09
CA LEU A 186 -19.27 -17.96 -15.72
C LEU A 186 -20.10 -17.36 -16.86
N ALA A 187 -19.62 -17.44 -18.11
CA ALA A 187 -20.36 -16.95 -19.28
C ALA A 187 -21.69 -17.70 -19.52
N ALA A 188 -21.77 -18.99 -19.17
CA ALA A 188 -22.98 -19.79 -19.32
C ALA A 188 -23.98 -19.55 -18.19
N GLU A 189 -23.53 -19.61 -16.93
CA GLU A 189 -24.38 -19.40 -15.75
C GLU A 189 -24.99 -17.98 -15.72
N LEU A 190 -24.20 -16.95 -16.00
CA LEU A 190 -24.69 -15.57 -15.99
C LEU A 190 -25.67 -15.27 -17.13
N ALA A 191 -25.52 -15.92 -18.29
CA ALA A 191 -26.48 -15.85 -19.39
C ALA A 191 -27.77 -16.65 -19.12
N ALA A 192 -27.69 -17.73 -18.33
CA ALA A 192 -28.86 -18.48 -17.88
C ALA A 192 -29.65 -17.74 -16.78
N ALA A 193 -28.96 -16.96 -15.94
CA ALA A 193 -29.57 -16.17 -14.86
C ALA A 193 -30.40 -14.97 -15.35
N THR A 194 -30.19 -14.48 -16.58
CA THR A 194 -30.95 -13.34 -17.12
C THR A 194 -32.37 -13.70 -17.56
N PRO A 195 -33.39 -12.88 -17.23
CA PRO A 195 -34.76 -13.12 -17.63
C PRO A 195 -34.93 -12.91 -19.15
N SER A 196 -34.84 -14.00 -19.90
CA SER A 196 -34.88 -13.98 -21.36
C SER A 196 -36.18 -13.38 -21.90
N THR A 197 -36.07 -12.43 -22.83
CA THR A 197 -37.18 -11.87 -23.63
C THR A 197 -37.74 -12.85 -24.68
N ALA A 198 -37.74 -14.15 -24.37
CA ALA A 198 -38.29 -15.23 -25.19
C ALA A 198 -39.82 -15.40 -25.04
N ALA A 199 -40.52 -14.45 -24.42
CA ALA A 199 -41.99 -14.42 -24.30
C ALA A 199 -42.68 -13.49 -25.33
N ALA A 200 -41.95 -13.03 -26.35
CA ALA A 200 -42.42 -12.08 -27.36
C ALA A 200 -42.52 -12.70 -28.78
N ASN A 201 -43.17 -13.86 -28.91
CA ASN A 201 -43.36 -14.52 -30.21
C ASN A 201 -44.85 -14.82 -30.51
N ARG A 202 -45.62 -13.74 -30.68
CA ARG A 202 -46.86 -13.71 -31.46
C ARG A 202 -46.82 -12.45 -32.35
N PRO A 203 -47.25 -12.55 -33.63
CA PRO A 203 -47.11 -11.44 -34.56
C PRO A 203 -48.10 -10.31 -34.26
N ALA A 204 -47.65 -9.06 -34.43
CA ALA A 204 -48.49 -7.89 -34.55
C ALA A 204 -48.66 -7.51 -36.03
N PRO A 205 -49.81 -6.97 -36.46
CA PRO A 205 -49.98 -6.43 -37.80
C PRO A 205 -49.36 -5.03 -37.95
N GLU A 206 -48.67 -4.85 -39.06
CA GLU A 206 -48.01 -3.63 -39.59
C GLU A 206 -48.95 -2.83 -40.54
N PRO A 207 -48.51 -1.72 -41.20
CA PRO A 207 -47.39 -0.80 -40.96
C PRO A 207 -48.00 0.63 -40.77
N PRO A 208 -47.65 1.74 -41.47
CA PRO A 208 -46.39 2.33 -41.99
C PRO A 208 -46.07 3.67 -41.23
N ILE A 209 -45.43 4.78 -41.68
CA ILE A 209 -45.00 5.38 -42.97
C ILE A 209 -43.70 6.23 -42.76
N GLU A 210 -42.64 5.94 -43.54
CA GLU A 210 -41.51 6.82 -44.00
C GLU A 210 -40.67 7.64 -42.97
N ALA A 211 -39.41 8.07 -43.22
CA ALA A 211 -38.55 8.00 -44.42
C ALA A 211 -37.03 8.00 -44.09
N ASP A 212 -36.23 7.55 -45.06
CA ASP A 212 -34.89 7.99 -45.55
C ASP A 212 -34.06 9.10 -44.81
N ALA A 213 -32.71 9.16 -44.89
CA ALA A 213 -31.66 8.22 -45.33
C ALA A 213 -30.22 8.82 -45.09
N HIS A 214 -29.17 8.02 -45.36
CA HIS A 214 -27.77 8.41 -45.71
C HIS A 214 -26.80 9.00 -44.64
N HIS A 215 -25.80 8.18 -44.26
CA HIS A 215 -24.40 8.60 -44.13
C HIS A 215 -23.76 8.90 -45.52
N PRO A 216 -22.54 9.48 -45.65
CA PRO A 216 -21.66 10.09 -44.64
C PRO A 216 -21.22 11.55 -44.98
N PHE A 217 -21.11 12.46 -43.99
CA PHE A 217 -20.65 13.84 -44.26
C PHE A 217 -19.71 14.46 -43.21
N TRP A 218 -19.92 14.25 -41.91
CA TRP A 218 -19.20 15.01 -40.87
C TRP A 218 -17.80 14.49 -40.50
N GLN A 219 -17.31 13.43 -41.17
CA GLN A 219 -15.89 13.04 -41.17
C GLN A 219 -14.94 14.17 -41.65
N GLN A 220 -15.45 15.26 -42.24
CA GLN A 220 -14.65 16.42 -42.67
C GLN A 220 -14.67 17.63 -41.70
N LYS A 221 -15.40 17.58 -40.58
CA LYS A 221 -15.56 18.74 -39.67
C LYS A 221 -14.83 18.62 -38.32
N ALA A 222 -14.02 17.57 -38.15
CA ALA A 222 -12.94 17.55 -37.14
C ALA A 222 -11.97 18.76 -37.26
N ALA A 223 -12.01 19.50 -38.38
CA ALA A 223 -11.26 20.74 -38.59
C ALA A 223 -11.95 22.03 -38.06
N GLN A 224 -13.15 21.99 -37.49
CA GLN A 224 -13.79 23.15 -36.83
C GLN A 224 -13.81 23.07 -35.30
N LEU A 225 -13.07 22.11 -34.73
CA LEU A 225 -12.88 21.83 -33.30
C LEU A 225 -12.20 22.95 -32.45
N TRP A 226 -11.87 24.10 -33.06
CA TRP A 226 -10.96 25.10 -32.46
C TRP A 226 -11.52 26.52 -32.39
N ARG A 227 -12.85 26.69 -32.50
CA ARG A 227 -13.50 28.01 -32.56
C ARG A 227 -14.72 28.19 -31.65
N TRP A 228 -14.92 27.27 -30.71
CA TRP A 228 -16.00 27.30 -29.71
C TRP A 228 -15.46 27.22 -28.27
N LEU A 229 -14.21 27.65 -28.06
CA LEU A 229 -13.70 28.05 -26.75
C LEU A 229 -14.37 29.38 -26.38
N GLY A 230 -15.39 29.33 -25.52
CA GLY A 230 -16.12 30.50 -25.01
C GLY A 230 -16.81 30.15 -23.68
N ALA A 231 -16.66 31.01 -22.68
CA ALA A 231 -17.17 30.81 -21.32
C ALA A 231 -18.58 31.40 -21.14
N GLU A 232 -19.27 31.04 -20.05
CA GLU A 232 -19.74 32.01 -19.02
C GLU A 232 -20.38 31.32 -17.78
N ASP A 233 -19.95 31.78 -16.61
CA ASP A 233 -20.71 32.06 -15.37
C ASP A 233 -21.35 31.01 -14.42
N VAL A 234 -21.73 31.55 -13.23
CA VAL A 234 -22.34 30.96 -12.02
C VAL A 234 -21.40 30.08 -11.16
N ALA A 235 -20.81 30.48 -10.02
CA ALA A 235 -21.07 31.49 -8.96
C ALA A 235 -21.90 31.01 -7.74
N GLU A 236 -21.56 31.59 -6.58
CA GLU A 236 -22.19 31.47 -5.23
C GLU A 236 -22.23 30.08 -4.54
N LEU A 237 -21.43 29.93 -3.48
CA LEU A 237 -21.95 30.03 -2.09
C LEU A 237 -20.80 30.03 -1.04
N ASP A 238 -20.85 30.99 -0.13
CA ASP A 238 -20.05 31.11 1.10
C ASP A 238 -20.50 30.05 2.17
N ASP A 239 -19.83 29.79 3.30
CA ASP A 239 -19.21 30.72 4.26
C ASP A 239 -18.15 30.07 5.20
N ALA A 240 -17.50 30.87 6.05
CA ALA A 240 -16.25 30.60 6.81
C ALA A 240 -16.52 30.07 8.27
N PRO A 241 -15.62 30.16 9.32
CA PRO A 241 -14.26 30.75 9.46
C PRO A 241 -13.17 29.99 10.29
N TYR A 242 -11.89 30.42 10.10
CA TYR A 242 -10.68 30.53 11.00
C TYR A 242 -10.55 29.74 12.35
N GLY A 243 -9.38 29.54 13.00
CA GLY A 243 -7.97 30.01 12.91
C GLY A 243 -7.38 30.12 14.36
N PHE A 244 -6.08 30.04 14.69
CA PHE A 244 -4.81 29.95 13.95
C PHE A 244 -3.73 29.12 14.71
N ALA A 245 -2.47 29.15 14.23
CA ALA A 245 -1.28 28.38 14.62
C ALA A 245 -0.32 29.07 15.64
N GLU A 246 0.66 28.34 16.18
CA GLU A 246 1.97 28.94 16.57
C GLU A 246 3.16 27.95 16.58
N THR A 247 3.00 26.72 17.11
CA THR A 247 4.11 25.73 17.24
C THR A 247 4.68 25.19 15.92
N SER A 248 4.04 25.46 14.78
CA SER A 248 4.27 24.74 13.52
C SER A 248 5.47 25.23 12.69
N LEU A 249 6.09 26.37 13.02
CA LEU A 249 7.26 26.87 12.27
C LEU A 249 8.57 26.26 12.78
N ALA A 250 8.74 26.15 14.10
CA ALA A 250 9.95 25.60 14.71
C ALA A 250 10.14 24.10 14.36
N ALA A 251 9.05 23.33 14.40
CA ALA A 251 9.05 21.92 13.99
C ALA A 251 9.50 21.74 12.53
N ARG A 252 8.97 22.56 11.60
CA ARG A 252 9.34 22.51 10.17
C ARG A 252 10.77 22.98 9.90
N ASN A 253 11.29 23.92 10.70
CA ASN A 253 12.69 24.32 10.62
C ASN A 253 13.63 23.19 11.08
N GLN A 254 13.26 22.43 12.10
CA GLN A 254 14.01 21.25 12.52
C GLN A 254 13.92 20.13 11.47
N GLU A 255 12.72 19.83 10.96
CA GLU A 255 12.47 18.87 9.87
C GLU A 255 13.30 19.20 8.62
N LYS A 256 13.39 20.49 8.24
CA LYS A 256 14.28 20.95 7.16
C LYS A 256 15.74 20.65 7.46
N GLN A 257 16.23 20.94 8.67
CA GLN A 257 17.63 20.67 9.05
C GLN A 257 17.96 19.17 9.06
N GLU A 258 17.02 18.32 9.49
CA GLU A 258 17.16 16.86 9.47
C GLU A 258 17.20 16.33 8.03
N LEU A 259 16.36 16.85 7.13
CA LEU A 259 16.39 16.53 5.70
C LEU A 259 17.67 17.03 4.99
N GLU A 260 18.19 18.21 5.36
CA GLU A 260 19.46 18.73 4.84
C GLU A 260 20.66 17.90 5.29
N GLN A 261 20.67 17.45 6.55
CA GLN A 261 21.70 16.53 7.06
C GLN A 261 21.62 15.16 6.37
N LEU A 262 20.41 14.61 6.19
CA LEU A 262 20.19 13.35 5.47
C LEU A 262 20.62 13.44 4.00
N ARG A 263 20.35 14.58 3.34
CA ARG A 263 20.87 14.87 1.99
C ARG A 263 22.40 14.84 1.98
N ALA A 264 23.04 15.55 2.93
CA ALA A 264 24.49 15.67 2.98
C ALA A 264 25.18 14.31 3.21
N THR A 265 24.65 13.46 4.09
CA THR A 265 25.20 12.11 4.33
C THR A 265 25.00 11.19 3.12
N MET A 266 23.80 11.16 2.51
CA MET A 266 23.57 10.38 1.28
C MET A 266 24.48 10.83 0.13
N GLN A 267 24.69 12.13 -0.06
CA GLN A 267 25.59 12.65 -1.09
C GLN A 267 27.06 12.28 -0.80
N GLN A 268 27.49 12.31 0.47
CA GLN A 268 28.84 11.86 0.86
C GLN A 268 29.04 10.37 0.60
N GLU A 269 28.10 9.52 1.03
CA GLU A 269 28.17 8.07 0.86
C GLU A 269 28.20 7.68 -0.63
N LEU A 270 27.29 8.22 -1.43
CA LEU A 270 27.28 8.05 -2.89
C LEU A 270 28.62 8.48 -3.51
N SER A 271 29.18 9.62 -3.11
CA SER A 271 30.46 10.09 -3.64
C SER A 271 31.63 9.17 -3.27
N ALA A 272 31.56 8.49 -2.12
CA ALA A 272 32.53 7.48 -1.72
C ALA A 272 32.36 6.18 -2.53
N GLN A 273 31.13 5.75 -2.76
CA GLN A 273 30.82 4.59 -3.60
C GLN A 273 31.28 4.79 -5.06
N LEU A 274 31.00 5.96 -5.66
CA LEU A 274 31.46 6.31 -7.01
C LEU A 274 32.99 6.28 -7.12
N ARG A 275 33.71 6.95 -6.20
CA ARG A 275 35.19 6.91 -6.17
C ARG A 275 35.74 5.49 -5.99
N ALA A 276 35.06 4.64 -5.22
CA ALA A 276 35.47 3.24 -5.05
C ALA A 276 35.25 2.40 -6.31
N MET A 277 34.25 2.71 -7.14
CA MET A 277 34.06 2.08 -8.45
C MET A 277 35.09 2.60 -9.48
N GLU A 278 35.32 3.92 -9.53
CA GLU A 278 36.34 4.55 -10.37
C GLU A 278 37.76 4.04 -10.06
N ALA A 279 38.07 3.81 -8.78
CA ALA A 279 39.34 3.20 -8.37
C ALA A 279 39.50 1.76 -8.88
N ARG A 280 38.44 0.94 -8.81
CA ARG A 280 38.43 -0.43 -9.34
C ARG A 280 38.54 -0.46 -10.86
N GLU A 281 37.92 0.50 -11.55
CA GLU A 281 38.10 0.67 -13.00
C GLU A 281 39.56 0.97 -13.32
N ALA A 282 40.17 1.94 -12.64
CA ALA A 282 41.58 2.31 -12.81
C ALA A 282 42.59 1.23 -12.37
N GLU A 283 42.17 0.21 -11.62
CA GLU A 283 42.94 -1.01 -11.36
C GLU A 283 42.78 -2.03 -12.50
N ARG A 284 41.56 -2.22 -13.02
CA ARG A 284 41.27 -3.07 -14.19
C ARG A 284 41.88 -2.54 -15.49
N GLU A 285 41.98 -1.23 -15.69
CA GLU A 285 42.70 -0.70 -16.86
C GLU A 285 44.18 -1.08 -16.84
N LYS A 286 44.78 -1.20 -15.65
CA LYS A 286 46.16 -1.68 -15.47
C LYS A 286 46.28 -3.20 -15.68
N SER A 287 45.29 -4.01 -15.24
CA SER A 287 45.28 -5.46 -15.56
C SER A 287 45.13 -5.69 -17.06
N ILE A 288 44.23 -4.96 -17.73
CA ILE A 288 44.01 -5.00 -19.18
C ILE A 288 45.27 -4.57 -19.95
N ALA A 289 45.93 -3.48 -19.54
CA ALA A 289 47.19 -3.03 -20.15
C ALA A 289 48.31 -4.08 -20.00
N TYR A 290 48.49 -4.63 -18.79
CA TYR A 290 49.49 -5.67 -18.51
C TYR A 290 49.22 -6.96 -19.29
N LEU A 291 47.96 -7.40 -19.41
CA LEU A 291 47.58 -8.57 -20.22
C LEU A 291 47.81 -8.33 -21.72
N ARG A 292 47.64 -7.10 -22.22
CA ARG A 292 47.99 -6.74 -23.61
C ARG A 292 49.50 -6.77 -23.84
N GLU A 293 50.30 -6.31 -22.88
CA GLU A 293 51.77 -6.37 -22.95
C GLU A 293 52.27 -7.82 -22.93
N GLN A 294 51.75 -8.66 -22.03
CA GLN A 294 52.04 -10.10 -22.01
C GLN A 294 51.66 -10.79 -23.32
N LEU A 295 50.48 -10.47 -23.88
CA LEU A 295 50.02 -11.04 -25.14
C LEU A 295 50.86 -10.59 -26.34
N ALA A 296 51.41 -9.36 -26.33
CA ALA A 296 52.31 -8.87 -27.36
C ALA A 296 53.72 -9.50 -27.29
N ALA A 297 54.14 -9.96 -26.11
CA ALA A 297 55.39 -10.69 -25.91
C ALA A 297 55.28 -12.22 -26.21
N ALA A 298 54.05 -12.76 -26.25
CA ALA A 298 53.82 -14.19 -26.44
C ALA A 298 53.91 -14.61 -27.92
N PRO A 299 54.59 -15.74 -28.25
CA PRO A 299 54.65 -16.23 -29.62
C PRO A 299 53.27 -16.74 -30.09
N ALA A 300 52.80 -16.22 -31.23
CA ALA A 300 51.40 -16.30 -31.70
C ALA A 300 50.83 -17.72 -32.01
N VAL A 301 51.59 -18.79 -31.77
CA VAL A 301 51.18 -20.20 -31.98
C VAL A 301 51.19 -20.99 -30.66
N ALA A 302 51.58 -20.39 -29.53
CA ALA A 302 51.57 -21.04 -28.23
C ALA A 302 50.15 -21.11 -27.62
N PRO A 303 49.79 -22.20 -26.90
CA PRO A 303 48.48 -22.30 -26.24
C PRO A 303 48.30 -21.23 -25.15
N GLU A 304 49.40 -20.72 -24.59
CA GLU A 304 49.42 -19.62 -23.61
C GLU A 304 48.81 -18.33 -24.17
N ALA A 305 49.01 -18.02 -25.46
CA ALA A 305 48.44 -16.85 -26.10
C ALA A 305 46.90 -16.93 -26.18
N ALA A 306 46.33 -18.12 -26.38
CA ALA A 306 44.88 -18.33 -26.37
C ALA A 306 44.27 -18.15 -24.96
N VAL A 307 45.00 -18.58 -23.92
CA VAL A 307 44.59 -18.36 -22.51
C VAL A 307 44.65 -16.88 -22.15
N LEU A 308 45.70 -16.16 -22.57
CA LEU A 308 45.81 -14.71 -22.39
C LEU A 308 44.71 -13.94 -23.13
N GLN A 309 44.38 -14.33 -24.37
CA GLN A 309 43.25 -13.76 -25.11
C GLN A 309 41.91 -14.00 -24.42
N ALA A 310 41.65 -15.22 -23.95
CA ALA A 310 40.42 -15.54 -23.23
C ALA A 310 40.28 -14.73 -21.92
N ARG A 311 41.38 -14.52 -21.20
CA ARG A 311 41.42 -13.69 -19.98
C ARG A 311 41.22 -12.21 -20.28
N LEU A 312 41.91 -11.67 -21.29
CA LEU A 312 41.72 -10.29 -21.76
C LEU A 312 40.27 -10.05 -22.21
N ALA A 313 39.65 -11.02 -22.88
CA ALA A 313 38.24 -10.97 -23.26
C ALA A 313 37.26 -11.13 -22.09
N ALA A 314 37.69 -11.63 -20.93
CA ALA A 314 36.90 -11.59 -19.70
C ALA A 314 37.02 -10.23 -19.01
N GLU A 315 38.25 -9.73 -18.82
CA GLU A 315 38.52 -8.46 -18.14
C GLU A 315 37.90 -7.26 -18.90
N ASN A 316 37.91 -7.27 -20.24
CA ASN A 316 37.19 -6.26 -21.04
C ASN A 316 35.67 -6.29 -20.75
N ARG A 317 35.03 -7.46 -20.77
CA ARG A 317 33.57 -7.58 -20.47
C ARG A 317 33.24 -7.16 -19.04
N GLU A 318 34.13 -7.42 -18.09
CA GLU A 318 33.99 -6.94 -16.71
C GLU A 318 34.23 -5.42 -16.58
N LYS A 319 35.01 -4.80 -17.47
CA LYS A 319 35.05 -3.33 -17.61
C LYS A 319 33.72 -2.81 -18.16
N ASP A 320 33.26 -3.32 -19.30
CA ASP A 320 32.04 -2.84 -19.98
C ASP A 320 30.82 -2.87 -19.03
N ALA A 321 30.70 -3.94 -18.22
CA ALA A 321 29.68 -4.08 -17.20
C ALA A 321 29.83 -3.10 -16.01
N LEU A 322 31.06 -2.80 -15.58
CA LEU A 322 31.32 -1.82 -14.50
C LEU A 322 31.06 -0.40 -14.99
N GLU A 323 31.48 -0.04 -16.20
CA GLU A 323 31.22 1.28 -16.79
C GLU A 323 29.71 1.52 -16.93
N THR A 324 28.97 0.51 -17.40
CA THR A 324 27.49 0.54 -17.46
C THR A 324 26.89 0.76 -16.07
N ALA A 325 27.34 0.02 -15.05
CA ALA A 325 26.85 0.19 -13.67
C ALA A 325 27.16 1.59 -13.09
N ILE A 326 28.32 2.17 -13.40
CA ILE A 326 28.67 3.54 -13.01
C ILE A 326 27.73 4.54 -13.70
N GLN A 327 27.42 4.36 -14.99
CA GLN A 327 26.48 5.22 -15.71
C GLN A 327 25.05 5.14 -15.13
N THR A 328 24.54 3.92 -14.87
CA THR A 328 23.22 3.73 -14.23
C THR A 328 23.18 4.34 -12.83
N SER A 329 24.19 4.10 -11.99
CA SER A 329 24.30 4.66 -10.64
C SER A 329 24.30 6.19 -10.64
N ARG A 330 25.05 6.82 -11.57
CA ARG A 330 25.03 8.28 -11.76
C ARG A 330 23.65 8.77 -12.17
N ALA A 331 23.01 8.16 -13.18
CA ALA A 331 21.69 8.57 -13.67
C ALA A 331 20.59 8.48 -12.59
N GLU A 332 20.51 7.35 -11.86
CA GLU A 332 19.59 7.20 -10.73
C GLU A 332 19.87 8.24 -9.64
N SER A 333 21.15 8.53 -9.36
CA SER A 333 21.50 9.53 -8.34
C SER A 333 21.12 10.95 -8.76
N GLU A 334 21.21 11.29 -10.04
CA GLU A 334 20.74 12.58 -10.54
C GLU A 334 19.21 12.70 -10.40
N GLU A 335 18.47 11.66 -10.76
CA GLU A 335 17.01 11.64 -10.61
C GLU A 335 16.57 11.79 -9.15
N ARG A 336 17.20 11.03 -8.23
CA ARG A 336 16.96 11.15 -6.78
C ARG A 336 17.34 12.53 -6.24
N ASN A 337 18.45 13.13 -6.69
CA ASN A 337 18.83 14.50 -6.30
C ASN A 337 17.80 15.53 -6.81
N ARG A 338 17.38 15.46 -8.08
CA ARG A 338 16.34 16.34 -8.64
C ARG A 338 15.02 16.23 -7.87
N ALA A 339 14.63 15.03 -7.45
CA ALA A 339 13.44 14.79 -6.64
C ALA A 339 13.56 15.39 -5.21
N LEU A 340 14.75 15.34 -4.61
CA LEU A 340 15.02 16.00 -3.32
C LEU A 340 15.03 17.52 -3.45
N ASP A 341 15.65 18.07 -4.49
CA ASP A 341 15.64 19.51 -4.76
C ASP A 341 14.21 20.04 -4.99
N ALA A 342 13.36 19.29 -5.70
CA ALA A 342 11.94 19.63 -5.87
C ALA A 342 11.19 19.70 -4.52
N LYS A 343 11.42 18.73 -3.61
CA LYS A 343 10.83 18.74 -2.26
C LYS A 343 11.34 19.91 -1.41
N ILE A 344 12.64 20.22 -1.48
CA ILE A 344 13.23 21.35 -0.76
C ILE A 344 12.66 22.67 -1.28
N GLN A 345 12.51 22.84 -2.60
CA GLN A 345 11.84 24.00 -3.20
C GLN A 345 10.39 24.15 -2.72
N GLN A 346 9.63 23.05 -2.63
CA GLN A 346 8.25 23.07 -2.10
C GLN A 346 8.23 23.50 -0.62
N LEU A 347 9.12 22.97 0.22
CA LEU A 347 9.25 23.37 1.63
C LEU A 347 9.61 24.85 1.78
N GLU A 348 10.56 25.37 0.98
CA GLU A 348 10.90 26.80 1.02
C GLU A 348 9.76 27.70 0.55
N GLN A 349 8.97 27.29 -0.45
CA GLN A 349 7.79 28.04 -0.87
C GLN A 349 6.70 28.05 0.22
N LEU A 350 6.53 26.94 0.96
CA LEU A 350 5.63 26.89 2.11
C LEU A 350 6.11 27.79 3.27
N MET A 351 7.40 27.75 3.60
CA MET A 351 7.99 28.63 4.62
C MET A 351 7.80 30.11 4.27
N ARG A 352 8.16 30.52 3.05
CA ARG A 352 7.99 31.92 2.60
C ARG A 352 6.54 32.36 2.63
N ARG A 353 5.56 31.52 2.25
CA ARG A 353 4.13 31.85 2.34
C ARG A 353 3.64 32.06 3.78
N LEU A 354 4.24 31.39 4.76
CA LEU A 354 3.94 31.58 6.18
C LEU A 354 4.62 32.84 6.74
N GLU A 355 5.82 33.17 6.26
CA GLU A 355 6.57 34.39 6.63
C GLU A 355 5.95 35.67 6.02
N THR A 356 5.34 35.59 4.83
CA THR A 356 4.73 36.76 4.14
C THR A 356 3.28 37.05 4.54
N HIS A 357 2.78 36.52 5.67
CA HIS A 357 1.45 36.85 6.21
C HIS A 357 1.54 37.82 7.41
N PRO A 358 1.57 39.15 7.20
CA PRO A 358 1.38 40.09 8.28
C PRO A 358 -0.07 40.05 8.77
N ALA A 359 -0.28 39.76 10.05
CA ALA A 359 -1.61 39.79 10.67
C ALA A 359 -2.12 41.24 10.74
N ALA A 360 -3.01 41.62 9.82
CA ALA A 360 -3.69 42.92 9.84
C ALA A 360 -4.66 42.99 11.03
N GLY A 361 -4.47 43.97 11.90
CA GLY A 361 -5.03 43.94 13.26
C GLY A 361 -6.51 44.28 13.39
N ALA A 362 -7.10 43.80 14.50
CA ALA A 362 -8.23 44.41 15.19
C ALA A 362 -7.77 44.78 16.62
N ALA A 363 -8.33 45.84 17.21
CA ALA A 363 -7.68 46.55 18.32
C ALA A 363 -8.54 46.74 19.58
N SER A 364 -7.83 46.90 20.72
CA SER A 364 -8.23 47.68 21.90
C SER A 364 -9.45 47.24 22.74
N ALA A 365 -9.16 46.55 23.85
CA ALA A 365 -9.78 46.81 25.15
C ALA A 365 -8.70 46.62 26.25
N ALA A 366 -8.80 47.30 27.41
CA ALA A 366 -7.64 47.54 28.27
C ALA A 366 -7.83 47.25 29.78
N ALA A 367 -6.85 46.53 30.35
CA ALA A 367 -6.33 46.62 31.73
C ALA A 367 -7.28 46.28 32.91
N PRO A 368 -6.78 46.15 34.16
CA PRO A 368 -5.37 46.13 34.63
C PRO A 368 -4.97 44.85 35.41
N SER A 369 -3.66 44.66 35.61
CA SER A 369 -3.10 43.76 36.65
C SER A 369 -3.05 44.44 38.03
N PRO A 370 -2.99 43.66 39.11
CA PRO A 370 -1.73 43.59 39.89
C PRO A 370 -1.44 42.16 40.44
N ALA A 371 -0.31 41.83 41.07
CA ALA A 371 1.09 42.26 40.98
C ALA A 371 1.92 41.41 41.99
N ALA A 372 3.17 41.06 41.66
CA ALA A 372 4.13 40.36 42.54
C ALA A 372 3.71 38.91 42.98
N THR A 373 4.58 38.03 43.49
CA THR A 373 6.02 38.15 43.85
C THR A 373 6.75 36.83 43.57
N ALA A 374 8.05 36.86 43.24
CA ALA A 374 8.96 35.72 43.37
C ALA A 374 9.73 35.81 44.73
N PRO A 375 10.44 34.76 45.20
CA PRO A 375 11.84 34.58 44.75
C PRO A 375 12.36 33.13 44.69
N ASP A 376 13.58 33.01 44.16
CA ASP A 376 14.65 32.00 44.36
C ASP A 376 14.32 30.49 44.51
N GLN A 377 14.82 29.59 43.65
CA GLN A 377 16.23 29.16 43.48
C GLN A 377 16.92 28.62 44.76
N PRO A 378 17.82 27.61 44.67
CA PRO A 378 18.61 27.23 43.48
C PRO A 378 18.66 25.74 43.09
N ARG A 379 19.10 25.50 41.84
CA ARG A 379 19.60 24.20 41.35
C ARG A 379 21.00 23.92 41.90
N ARG A 380 21.38 22.66 42.16
CA ARG A 380 22.75 22.09 42.03
C ARG A 380 22.68 20.54 41.86
N PRO A 381 23.75 19.85 41.39
CA PRO A 381 23.57 18.78 40.41
C PRO A 381 24.17 17.39 40.77
N LEU A 382 23.86 16.42 39.90
CA LEU A 382 24.65 15.24 39.47
C LEU A 382 25.78 14.72 40.38
N SER A 383 25.69 13.42 40.72
CA SER A 383 26.88 12.55 40.68
C SER A 383 26.54 11.09 40.37
N PHE A 384 27.33 10.47 39.50
CA PHE A 384 27.42 9.01 39.37
C PHE A 384 28.35 8.47 40.45
N ARG A 385 28.12 7.23 40.95
CA ARG A 385 29.15 6.16 41.01
C ARG A 385 28.65 4.83 41.64
N GLN A 386 28.86 3.73 40.88
CA GLN A 386 29.59 2.49 41.28
C GLN A 386 29.06 1.61 42.45
N LEU A 387 29.41 0.32 42.59
CA LEU A 387 29.78 -0.82 41.71
C LEU A 387 29.93 -2.07 42.63
N ARG A 388 30.05 -3.27 42.04
CA ARG A 388 30.36 -4.60 42.63
C ARG A 388 29.11 -5.31 43.18
N ALA A 389 28.69 -6.50 42.74
CA ALA A 389 29.37 -7.74 42.29
C ALA A 389 29.92 -8.62 43.42
N TRP A 390 29.55 -9.91 43.40
CA TRP A 390 30.22 -11.00 44.10
C TRP A 390 30.12 -12.29 43.29
N GLN A 391 31.17 -13.11 43.33
CA GLN A 391 31.22 -14.47 42.77
C GLN A 391 31.15 -15.49 43.93
N ARG A 392 30.81 -16.78 43.67
CA ARG A 392 31.79 -17.91 43.65
C ARG A 392 31.19 -19.32 43.83
N ARG A 393 31.94 -20.30 43.27
CA ARG A 393 32.12 -21.73 43.65
C ARG A 393 31.07 -22.79 43.23
N LEU A 394 31.57 -23.70 42.38
CA LEU A 394 31.33 -25.15 42.42
C LEU A 394 32.58 -25.85 43.00
N PRO A 395 32.51 -27.13 43.46
CA PRO A 395 33.26 -28.16 42.72
C PRO A 395 32.72 -29.62 42.75
N ARG A 396 32.81 -30.28 41.59
CA ARG A 396 33.23 -31.69 41.30
C ARG A 396 33.08 -32.82 42.33
N LEU A 397 32.43 -33.92 41.89
CA LEU A 397 32.88 -35.33 41.96
C LEU A 397 32.29 -36.11 40.73
N ALA A 398 32.59 -37.39 40.49
CA ALA A 398 33.86 -37.97 40.00
C ALA A 398 33.69 -39.48 39.68
N ALA A 399 33.94 -39.88 38.42
CA ALA A 399 34.11 -41.28 37.94
C ALA A 399 32.86 -42.22 38.11
N LEU A 400 32.79 -43.45 37.58
CA LEU A 400 33.74 -44.39 36.94
C LEU A 400 32.94 -45.31 35.96
N GLY A 401 33.57 -45.93 34.94
CA GLY A 401 32.90 -46.97 34.14
C GLY A 401 33.47 -47.21 32.73
N THR A 402 33.95 -48.43 32.47
CA THR A 402 34.62 -48.84 31.21
C THR A 402 33.79 -49.85 30.41
N GLY A 403 33.78 -49.74 29.08
CA GLY A 403 33.31 -50.80 28.17
C GLY A 403 33.59 -50.46 26.70
N VAL A 404 34.21 -51.39 25.97
CA VAL A 404 34.57 -51.23 24.54
C VAL A 404 34.04 -52.44 23.78
N LEU A 405 33.28 -52.23 22.70
CA LEU A 405 33.47 -52.91 21.40
C LEU A 405 32.52 -52.41 20.30
N ALA A 406 32.82 -52.87 19.07
CA ALA A 406 31.96 -52.99 17.89
C ALA A 406 31.59 -51.70 17.09
N MET A 407 31.95 -51.77 15.81
CA MET A 407 31.71 -50.78 14.74
C MET A 407 30.29 -50.87 14.14
N VAL A 408 29.88 -49.76 13.50
CA VAL A 408 28.85 -49.66 12.44
C VAL A 408 27.40 -50.01 12.84
N MET A 409 26.62 -48.96 13.07
CA MET A 409 25.35 -48.74 12.35
C MET A 409 25.01 -47.24 12.32
N VAL A 410 24.09 -46.84 11.45
CA VAL A 410 23.64 -45.44 11.28
C VAL A 410 22.49 -45.13 12.25
N GLY A 411 22.58 -44.00 12.96
CA GLY A 411 21.42 -43.34 13.57
C GLY A 411 21.56 -42.95 15.06
N SER A 412 20.91 -41.84 15.41
CA SER A 412 20.69 -41.30 16.76
C SER A 412 21.92 -40.99 17.64
N GLY A 413 22.18 -39.69 17.83
CA GLY A 413 23.17 -39.17 18.78
C GLY A 413 22.71 -37.82 19.34
N ILE A 414 21.64 -37.83 20.14
CA ILE A 414 20.96 -36.62 20.62
C ILE A 414 21.86 -35.82 21.58
N LYS A 415 22.60 -34.84 21.03
CA LYS A 415 23.20 -33.72 21.79
C LYS A 415 22.17 -32.61 21.96
N SER A 416 21.20 -32.80 22.86
CA SER A 416 20.25 -31.75 23.22
C SER A 416 20.75 -30.90 24.39
N LEU A 417 20.30 -29.64 24.45
CA LEU A 417 20.28 -28.79 25.66
C LEU A 417 21.64 -28.27 26.19
N THR A 418 22.39 -27.59 25.33
CA THR A 418 22.89 -26.23 25.67
C THR A 418 22.34 -25.19 24.69
N ALA A 419 21.05 -25.32 24.38
CA ALA A 419 20.33 -24.41 23.48
C ALA A 419 19.89 -23.16 24.26
N GLY A 420 20.67 -22.09 24.16
CA GLY A 420 20.08 -20.75 24.16
C GLY A 420 19.44 -20.46 22.79
N PRO A 421 18.69 -19.35 22.65
CA PRO A 421 18.22 -18.90 21.33
C PRO A 421 19.41 -18.68 20.38
N PRO A 422 19.26 -18.91 19.07
CA PRO A 422 20.34 -18.77 18.11
C PRO A 422 20.83 -17.32 18.05
N THR A 423 22.14 -17.14 17.83
CA THR A 423 22.75 -15.81 17.79
C THR A 423 22.93 -15.35 16.35
N ARG A 424 22.48 -14.13 16.05
CA ARG A 424 22.73 -13.49 14.75
C ARG A 424 24.20 -13.09 14.61
N PHE A 425 24.81 -13.41 13.47
CA PHE A 425 26.17 -12.99 13.13
C PHE A 425 26.16 -12.17 11.84
N GLY A 426 27.00 -11.14 11.77
CA GLY A 426 27.13 -10.26 10.60
C GLY A 426 28.32 -10.62 9.73
N GLN A 427 28.14 -10.55 8.41
CA GLN A 427 29.18 -10.69 7.40
C GLN A 427 28.91 -9.68 6.27
N GLY A 428 29.73 -8.63 6.18
CA GLY A 428 29.46 -7.50 5.31
C GLY A 428 28.17 -6.77 5.70
N SER A 429 27.32 -6.49 4.72
CA SER A 429 25.97 -5.91 4.90
C SER A 429 24.87 -6.96 5.15
N THR A 430 25.23 -8.22 5.45
CA THR A 430 24.27 -9.32 5.61
C THR A 430 24.45 -10.06 6.94
N TRP A 431 23.39 -10.72 7.38
CA TRP A 431 23.30 -11.45 8.63
C TRP A 431 22.92 -12.91 8.38
N GLY A 432 23.43 -13.78 9.23
CA GLY A 432 23.09 -15.20 9.34
C GLY A 432 22.83 -15.60 10.79
N LEU A 433 22.56 -16.88 11.02
CA LEU A 433 22.27 -17.45 12.34
C LEU A 433 23.28 -18.53 12.72
N LEU A 434 23.78 -18.48 13.96
CA LEU A 434 24.50 -19.56 14.62
C LEU A 434 23.60 -20.22 15.67
N ALA A 435 23.66 -21.55 15.76
CA ALA A 435 23.16 -22.27 16.92
C ALA A 435 23.98 -21.94 18.17
N ALA A 436 23.43 -22.18 19.36
CA ALA A 436 24.09 -21.88 20.64
C ALA A 436 25.40 -22.66 20.90
N ASN A 437 25.73 -23.67 20.08
CA ASN A 437 27.02 -24.36 20.09
C ASN A 437 28.06 -23.77 19.12
N GLY A 438 27.68 -22.78 18.29
CA GLY A 438 28.53 -22.14 17.28
C GLY A 438 28.34 -22.65 15.84
N ASP A 439 27.52 -23.67 15.61
CA ASP A 439 27.28 -24.20 14.25
C ASP A 439 26.42 -23.23 13.42
N THR A 440 26.76 -22.99 12.15
CA THR A 440 25.98 -22.12 11.25
C THR A 440 24.66 -22.79 10.86
N LEU A 441 23.54 -22.21 11.34
CA LEU A 441 22.18 -22.60 10.94
C LEU A 441 21.78 -21.95 9.61
N VAL A 442 22.11 -20.67 9.44
CA VAL A 442 21.86 -19.92 8.20
C VAL A 442 23.11 -19.14 7.84
N PRO A 443 23.70 -19.33 6.64
CA PRO A 443 24.81 -18.49 6.19
C PRO A 443 24.34 -17.04 6.00
N ALA A 444 25.26 -16.08 6.08
CA ALA A 444 24.89 -14.67 5.97
C ALA A 444 24.24 -14.35 4.62
N ARG A 445 22.95 -13.97 4.66
CA ARG A 445 22.11 -13.74 3.47
C ARG A 445 20.98 -12.73 3.66
N TYR A 446 20.57 -12.47 4.90
CA TYR A 446 19.50 -11.54 5.22
C TYR A 446 20.05 -10.14 5.45
N GLN A 447 19.33 -9.09 5.04
CA GLN A 447 19.74 -7.69 5.26
C GLN A 447 19.53 -7.29 6.73
N ALA A 448 18.46 -7.81 7.35
CA ALA A 448 18.20 -7.71 8.77
C ALA A 448 17.66 -9.05 9.30
N ILE A 449 17.93 -9.31 10.59
CA ILE A 449 17.27 -10.37 11.37
C ILE A 449 16.85 -9.72 12.69
N GLY A 450 15.55 -9.79 12.99
CA GLY A 450 14.95 -9.28 14.22
C GLY A 450 15.37 -10.05 15.47
N GLU A 451 14.69 -9.77 16.58
CA GLU A 451 14.81 -10.59 17.79
C GLU A 451 13.90 -11.82 17.67
N PHE A 452 14.27 -12.92 18.35
CA PHE A 452 13.43 -14.10 18.42
C PHE A 452 12.29 -13.89 19.43
N GLN A 453 11.06 -14.05 18.96
CA GLN A 453 9.83 -14.02 19.75
C GLN A 453 9.06 -15.30 19.43
N ASP A 454 8.68 -16.04 20.46
CA ASP A 454 7.96 -17.33 20.37
C ASP A 454 8.55 -18.32 19.35
N GLY A 455 9.90 -18.41 19.34
CA GLY A 455 10.66 -19.33 18.49
C GLY A 455 10.84 -18.90 17.03
N ARG A 456 10.40 -17.69 16.66
CA ARG A 456 10.44 -17.13 15.30
C ARG A 456 11.12 -15.76 15.29
N ALA A 457 11.80 -15.39 14.20
CA ALA A 457 12.33 -14.04 13.99
C ALA A 457 11.97 -13.51 12.60
N VAL A 458 11.61 -12.21 12.53
CA VAL A 458 11.42 -11.52 11.24
C VAL A 458 12.77 -11.38 10.53
N VAL A 459 12.81 -11.68 9.24
CA VAL A 459 13.98 -11.56 8.38
C VAL A 459 13.67 -10.68 7.16
N GLU A 460 14.64 -9.85 6.78
CA GLU A 460 14.57 -9.00 5.58
C GLU A 460 15.49 -9.56 4.48
N GLN A 461 14.99 -9.66 3.25
CA GLN A 461 15.78 -10.01 2.07
C GLN A 461 15.29 -9.26 0.84
N ASN A 462 16.19 -8.55 0.17
CA ASN A 462 15.93 -7.68 -0.98
C ASN A 462 14.83 -6.63 -0.74
N GLY A 463 14.67 -6.15 0.50
CA GLY A 463 13.61 -5.22 0.89
C GLY A 463 12.23 -5.85 1.14
N SER A 464 12.11 -7.19 1.08
CA SER A 464 10.90 -7.94 1.43
C SER A 464 11.11 -8.71 2.74
N PHE A 465 10.03 -8.98 3.47
CA PHE A 465 10.06 -9.52 4.83
C PHE A 465 9.40 -10.90 4.92
N GLY A 466 9.97 -11.76 5.77
CA GLY A 466 9.53 -13.14 6.05
C GLY A 466 9.90 -13.61 7.46
N PHE A 467 9.73 -14.91 7.77
CA PHE A 467 10.03 -15.50 9.08
C PHE A 467 11.03 -16.65 9.00
N VAL A 468 11.90 -16.75 10.02
CA VAL A 468 12.79 -17.90 10.26
C VAL A 468 12.59 -18.47 11.66
N ASP A 469 12.69 -19.79 11.83
CA ASP A 469 12.62 -20.47 13.13
C ASP A 469 14.00 -20.52 13.84
N GLU A 470 14.01 -20.94 15.11
CA GLU A 470 15.27 -21.11 15.88
C GLU A 470 16.27 -22.12 15.30
N LYS A 471 15.87 -22.94 14.32
CA LYS A 471 16.70 -23.92 13.62
C LYS A 471 17.21 -23.38 12.27
N GLY A 472 16.91 -22.13 11.93
CA GLY A 472 17.25 -21.52 10.65
C GLY A 472 16.33 -21.90 9.48
N GLN A 473 15.23 -22.59 9.75
CA GLN A 473 14.25 -22.95 8.71
C GLN A 473 13.35 -21.76 8.41
N GLN A 474 13.13 -21.51 7.12
CA GLN A 474 12.29 -20.41 6.67
C GLN A 474 10.81 -20.80 6.82
N VAL A 475 10.15 -20.23 7.83
CA VAL A 475 8.72 -20.46 8.13
C VAL A 475 7.83 -19.73 7.13
N LEU A 476 8.22 -18.51 6.76
CA LEU A 476 7.54 -17.69 5.76
C LEU A 476 8.60 -17.08 4.82
N PRO A 477 8.43 -17.17 3.49
CA PRO A 477 9.39 -16.57 2.56
C PRO A 477 9.40 -15.03 2.67
N PRO A 478 10.53 -14.37 2.37
CA PRO A 478 10.58 -12.92 2.23
C PRO A 478 9.79 -12.42 1.01
N THR A 479 8.49 -12.15 1.20
CA THR A 479 7.55 -11.76 0.12
C THR A 479 6.67 -10.56 0.45
N TYR A 480 6.72 -10.05 1.69
CA TYR A 480 5.85 -8.97 2.18
C TYR A 480 6.59 -7.63 2.23
N ASP A 481 5.90 -6.51 2.02
CA ASP A 481 6.54 -5.17 2.05
C ASP A 481 6.78 -4.65 3.48
N ALA A 482 6.09 -5.23 4.46
CA ALA A 482 6.42 -5.14 5.89
C ALA A 482 5.80 -6.34 6.62
N LEU A 483 6.44 -6.78 7.70
CA LEU A 483 6.01 -7.89 8.53
C LEU A 483 6.28 -7.57 10.00
N ASN A 484 5.23 -7.54 10.81
CA ASN A 484 5.37 -7.42 12.26
C ASN A 484 5.57 -8.80 12.91
N PRO A 485 6.09 -8.87 14.16
CA PRO A 485 6.03 -10.08 14.96
C PRO A 485 4.59 -10.58 15.17
N TYR A 486 4.46 -11.83 15.61
CA TYR A 486 3.17 -12.39 16.03
C TYR A 486 2.69 -11.74 17.33
N HIS A 487 1.42 -11.39 17.37
CA HIS A 487 0.70 -11.03 18.58
C HIS A 487 -0.64 -11.79 18.59
N ASP A 488 -0.98 -12.44 19.72
CA ASP A 488 -2.15 -13.32 19.86
C ASP A 488 -2.33 -14.36 18.72
N GLN A 489 -1.24 -15.02 18.29
CA GLN A 489 -1.16 -15.98 17.17
C GLN A 489 -1.24 -15.38 15.76
N TYR A 490 -1.31 -14.05 15.60
CA TYR A 490 -1.40 -13.39 14.29
C TYR A 490 -0.30 -12.36 14.06
N ALA A 491 0.37 -12.43 12.91
CA ALA A 491 1.33 -11.41 12.49
C ALA A 491 0.68 -10.46 11.47
N ARG A 492 0.73 -9.14 11.73
CA ARG A 492 0.25 -8.14 10.77
C ARG A 492 1.26 -7.97 9.64
N VAL A 493 0.76 -8.00 8.40
CA VAL A 493 1.58 -7.88 7.18
C VAL A 493 1.11 -6.69 6.34
N ARG A 494 2.01 -6.14 5.51
CA ARG A 494 1.67 -5.11 4.52
C ARG A 494 1.97 -5.60 3.10
N ILE A 495 1.00 -5.39 2.21
CA ILE A 495 1.09 -5.65 0.77
C ILE A 495 0.63 -4.37 0.06
N GLY A 496 1.56 -3.71 -0.65
CA GLY A 496 1.38 -2.38 -1.20
C GLY A 496 0.94 -1.38 -0.14
N ASN A 497 -0.21 -0.74 -0.36
CA ASN A 497 -0.83 0.22 0.56
C ASN A 497 -1.90 -0.42 1.47
N THR A 498 -1.97 -1.75 1.54
CA THR A 498 -2.97 -2.47 2.36
C THR A 498 -2.34 -3.36 3.41
N TYR A 499 -3.07 -3.60 4.49
CA TYR A 499 -2.69 -4.46 5.61
C TYR A 499 -3.63 -5.66 5.69
N THR A 500 -3.07 -6.81 6.00
CA THR A 500 -3.79 -8.03 6.36
C THR A 500 -3.02 -8.73 7.49
N PHE A 501 -3.41 -9.95 7.86
CA PHE A 501 -2.75 -10.75 8.89
C PHE A 501 -2.46 -12.14 8.35
N ILE A 502 -1.44 -12.79 8.91
CA ILE A 502 -1.17 -14.22 8.72
C ILE A 502 -1.25 -14.95 10.06
N ASP A 503 -1.69 -16.20 10.03
CA ASP A 503 -1.70 -17.10 11.18
C ASP A 503 -0.36 -17.82 11.40
N GLU A 504 -0.29 -18.62 12.47
CA GLU A 504 0.91 -19.38 12.83
C GLU A 504 1.31 -20.49 11.84
N ASP A 505 0.41 -20.92 10.95
CA ASP A 505 0.71 -21.84 9.84
C ASP A 505 1.17 -21.09 8.58
N GLY A 506 1.12 -19.75 8.59
CA GLY A 506 1.47 -18.88 7.48
C GLY A 506 0.34 -18.63 6.48
N GLN A 507 -0.92 -18.92 6.84
CA GLN A 507 -2.09 -18.66 6.00
C GLN A 507 -2.55 -17.21 6.15
N GLU A 508 -2.90 -16.56 5.04
CA GLU A 508 -3.27 -15.14 5.00
C GLU A 508 -4.78 -14.93 5.15
N PHE A 509 -5.17 -13.92 5.92
CA PHE A 509 -6.57 -13.55 6.09
C PHE A 509 -7.16 -13.05 4.76
N SER A 510 -8.37 -13.50 4.43
CA SER A 510 -9.08 -13.16 3.18
C SER A 510 -9.49 -11.68 3.02
N GLN A 511 -9.11 -10.82 3.96
CA GLN A 511 -9.64 -9.47 4.17
C GLN A 511 -8.48 -8.46 4.27
N TYR A 512 -8.61 -7.33 3.59
CA TYR A 512 -7.55 -6.34 3.45
C TYR A 512 -8.05 -4.97 3.86
N TYR A 513 -7.21 -4.24 4.59
CA TYR A 513 -7.56 -3.00 5.29
C TYR A 513 -6.65 -1.86 4.86
N TYR A 514 -7.15 -0.63 4.80
CA TYR A 514 -6.35 0.57 4.52
C TYR A 514 -5.36 0.87 5.65
N ASN A 515 -5.70 0.46 6.86
CA ASN A 515 -4.83 0.50 8.03
C ASN A 515 -5.24 -0.61 9.01
N ALA A 516 -4.30 -1.11 9.79
CA ALA A 516 -4.53 -2.12 10.83
C ALA A 516 -3.58 -1.89 12.00
N ARG A 517 -4.02 -2.22 13.21
CA ARG A 517 -3.16 -2.42 14.38
C ARG A 517 -2.79 -3.88 14.49
N ASP A 518 -1.70 -4.16 15.19
CA ASP A 518 -1.39 -5.52 15.63
C ASP A 518 -2.49 -6.01 16.60
N PHE A 519 -2.71 -7.33 16.63
CA PHE A 519 -3.65 -7.95 17.57
C PHE A 519 -3.22 -7.68 19.02
N ALA A 520 -4.19 -7.41 19.88
CA ALA A 520 -3.98 -7.28 21.32
C ALA A 520 -5.18 -7.80 22.11
N GLU A 521 -4.90 -8.74 23.01
CA GLU A 521 -5.88 -9.45 23.82
C GLU A 521 -7.05 -10.06 23.01
N GLY A 522 -6.73 -10.65 21.86
CA GLY A 522 -7.64 -11.35 20.94
C GLY A 522 -8.43 -10.43 19.99
N HIS A 523 -8.04 -9.16 19.85
CA HIS A 523 -8.71 -8.19 19.00
C HIS A 523 -7.72 -7.32 18.23
N ALA A 524 -7.94 -7.09 16.93
CA ALA A 524 -7.20 -6.10 16.15
C ALA A 524 -8.14 -4.96 15.70
N ALA A 525 -7.68 -3.72 15.82
CA ALA A 525 -8.36 -2.56 15.24
C ALA A 525 -7.97 -2.40 13.77
N VAL A 526 -8.95 -2.32 12.87
CA VAL A 526 -8.78 -2.28 11.42
C VAL A 526 -9.61 -1.16 10.79
N LEU A 527 -9.19 -0.67 9.63
CA LEU A 527 -9.81 0.42 8.89
C LEU A 527 -10.18 -0.03 7.47
N ASP A 528 -11.46 0.05 7.12
CA ASP A 528 -11.95 -0.03 5.74
C ASP A 528 -12.76 1.22 5.37
N TYR A 529 -13.44 1.19 4.22
CA TYR A 529 -14.26 2.29 3.70
C TYR A 529 -15.42 2.74 4.63
N ARG A 530 -15.76 1.95 5.65
CA ARG A 530 -16.79 2.25 6.66
C ARG A 530 -16.22 3.02 7.85
N GLY A 531 -14.90 3.03 8.05
CA GLY A 531 -14.21 3.58 9.22
C GLY A 531 -13.47 2.52 10.03
N TRP A 532 -13.05 2.86 11.25
CA TRP A 532 -12.35 1.93 12.13
C TRP A 532 -13.32 0.98 12.85
N PHE A 533 -12.98 -0.30 12.97
CA PHE A 533 -13.70 -1.29 13.78
C PHE A 533 -12.72 -2.36 14.30
N TYR A 534 -13.23 -3.41 14.97
CA TYR A 534 -12.42 -4.50 15.50
C TYR A 534 -12.78 -5.85 14.87
N ILE A 535 -11.77 -6.69 14.67
CA ILE A 535 -11.87 -8.12 14.29
C ILE A 535 -11.24 -9.01 15.37
N THR A 536 -11.58 -10.29 15.37
CA THR A 536 -11.12 -11.30 16.36
C THR A 536 -10.30 -12.44 15.76
N GLY A 537 -10.22 -12.54 14.44
CA GLY A 537 -9.61 -13.67 13.73
C GLY A 537 -9.80 -13.57 12.21
N PRO A 538 -9.53 -14.66 11.46
CA PRO A 538 -9.60 -14.69 9.99
C PRO A 538 -11.03 -14.73 9.41
N GLU A 539 -12.06 -14.78 10.26
CA GLU A 539 -13.46 -14.83 9.84
C GLU A 539 -13.88 -13.54 9.10
N ALA A 540 -14.88 -13.67 8.23
CA ALA A 540 -15.46 -12.51 7.55
C ALA A 540 -15.96 -11.48 8.60
N PRO A 541 -15.61 -10.18 8.47
CA PRO A 541 -15.93 -9.19 9.48
C PRO A 541 -17.45 -9.02 9.64
N PRO A 542 -17.96 -8.63 10.82
CA PRO A 542 -19.39 -8.45 11.04
C PRO A 542 -20.02 -7.55 9.98
N GLN A 543 -21.22 -7.93 9.52
CA GLN A 543 -21.93 -7.22 8.44
C GLN A 543 -22.21 -5.75 8.81
N ALA A 544 -22.54 -5.50 10.08
CA ALA A 544 -22.68 -4.18 10.68
C ALA A 544 -21.83 -4.09 11.97
N PRO A 545 -20.53 -3.79 11.86
CA PRO A 545 -19.63 -3.70 13.01
C PRO A 545 -19.85 -2.37 13.75
N LYS A 546 -19.32 -2.25 14.98
CA LYS A 546 -19.24 -0.94 15.65
C LYS A 546 -18.11 -0.13 15.02
N LEU A 547 -18.48 1.04 14.47
CA LEU A 547 -17.59 1.93 13.74
C LEU A 547 -17.12 3.10 14.62
N PHE A 548 -15.87 3.50 14.46
CA PHE A 548 -15.19 4.56 15.18
C PHE A 548 -14.45 5.48 14.20
N ARG A 549 -14.22 6.75 14.59
CA ARG A 549 -13.38 7.67 13.81
C ARG A 549 -11.90 7.31 13.92
N GLU A 550 -11.49 6.79 15.08
CA GLU A 550 -10.16 6.25 15.36
C GLU A 550 -10.30 5.09 16.35
N ALA A 551 -9.47 4.05 16.20
CA ALA A 551 -9.39 2.93 17.13
C ALA A 551 -7.94 2.56 17.44
N TYR A 552 -7.72 2.06 18.66
CA TYR A 552 -6.43 1.68 19.21
C TYR A 552 -6.50 0.27 19.80
N SER A 553 -5.34 -0.39 19.97
CA SER A 553 -5.26 -1.75 20.52
C SER A 553 -5.79 -1.82 21.97
N PHE A 554 -6.32 -2.99 22.35
CA PHE A 554 -6.72 -3.23 23.74
C PHE A 554 -5.50 -3.36 24.66
N HIS A 555 -5.59 -2.82 25.87
CA HIS A 555 -4.61 -3.02 26.93
C HIS A 555 -5.30 -2.99 28.29
N LYS A 556 -5.17 -4.08 29.05
CA LYS A 556 -5.89 -4.39 30.30
C LYS A 556 -7.41 -4.36 30.11
N GLY A 557 -7.91 -4.97 29.04
CA GLY A 557 -9.34 -5.09 28.75
C GLY A 557 -10.01 -3.82 28.19
N LEU A 558 -9.31 -2.68 28.18
CA LEU A 558 -9.79 -1.40 27.66
C LEU A 558 -9.11 -1.02 26.34
N ALA A 559 -9.85 -0.39 25.44
CA ALA A 559 -9.30 0.28 24.27
C ALA A 559 -9.76 1.74 24.22
N ARG A 560 -8.83 2.64 23.85
CA ARG A 560 -9.16 4.03 23.50
C ARG A 560 -9.79 4.05 22.11
N VAL A 561 -10.87 4.80 21.95
CA VAL A 561 -11.51 5.06 20.64
C VAL A 561 -11.95 6.52 20.53
N ARG A 562 -12.15 6.98 19.29
CA ARG A 562 -12.70 8.30 19.00
C ARG A 562 -14.08 8.18 18.35
N LEU A 563 -15.07 8.83 18.98
CA LEU A 563 -16.44 8.96 18.51
C LEU A 563 -16.66 10.35 17.88
N ALA A 564 -17.92 10.70 17.60
CA ALA A 564 -18.27 11.99 17.02
C ALA A 564 -18.02 13.16 17.99
N ASP A 565 -18.18 12.90 19.28
CA ASP A 565 -18.18 13.84 20.42
C ASP A 565 -16.84 13.90 21.19
N GLY A 566 -15.90 13.00 20.94
CA GLY A 566 -14.56 13.02 21.54
C GLY A 566 -13.88 11.67 21.61
N TYR A 567 -12.84 11.58 22.44
CA TYR A 567 -12.23 10.31 22.85
C TYR A 567 -12.99 9.73 24.05
N THR A 568 -13.06 8.41 24.11
CA THR A 568 -13.66 7.59 25.18
C THR A 568 -12.94 6.25 25.26
N PHE A 569 -13.20 5.46 26.31
CA PHE A 569 -12.66 4.12 26.47
C PHE A 569 -13.79 3.08 26.42
N ILE A 570 -13.51 1.94 25.78
CA ILE A 570 -14.46 0.83 25.61
C ILE A 570 -13.89 -0.47 26.17
N THR A 571 -14.76 -1.33 26.69
CA THR A 571 -14.46 -2.74 26.95
C THR A 571 -14.71 -3.59 25.69
N LYS A 572 -14.27 -4.85 25.70
CA LYS A 572 -14.56 -5.81 24.63
C LYS A 572 -16.05 -6.13 24.53
N ASP A 573 -16.76 -6.15 25.65
CA ASP A 573 -18.19 -6.45 25.69
C ASP A 573 -19.06 -5.39 25.01
N TYR A 574 -18.62 -4.12 25.01
CA TYR A 574 -19.25 -3.05 24.22
C TYR A 574 -19.33 -3.35 22.72
N LEU A 575 -18.35 -4.10 22.18
CA LEU A 575 -18.35 -4.53 20.78
C LEU A 575 -19.45 -5.57 20.47
N ARG A 576 -19.92 -6.30 21.50
CA ARG A 576 -20.92 -7.37 21.41
C ARG A 576 -22.32 -6.91 21.82
N ASN A 577 -22.43 -6.18 22.94
CA ASN A 577 -23.69 -5.64 23.44
C ASN A 577 -23.48 -4.21 23.98
N PRO A 578 -23.94 -3.16 23.25
CA PRO A 578 -23.78 -1.77 23.68
C PRO A 578 -24.80 -1.30 24.74
N GLU A 579 -25.78 -2.14 25.11
CA GLU A 579 -26.87 -1.78 26.05
C GLU A 579 -26.69 -2.35 27.46
N ALA A 580 -25.73 -3.25 27.66
CA ALA A 580 -25.28 -3.68 28.98
C ALA A 580 -24.59 -2.52 29.75
N ASP A 581 -24.18 -2.77 31.00
CA ASP A 581 -23.45 -1.82 31.86
C ASP A 581 -22.02 -1.49 31.36
N THR A 582 -21.68 -1.93 30.15
CA THR A 582 -20.37 -1.86 29.48
C THR A 582 -20.28 -0.63 28.56
N LYS A 583 -20.83 0.51 28.98
CA LYS A 583 -20.94 1.72 28.14
C LYS A 583 -19.59 2.45 28.02
N PRO A 584 -19.31 3.15 26.89
CA PRO A 584 -18.06 3.87 26.72
C PRO A 584 -17.96 5.02 27.74
N PHE A 585 -17.00 4.95 28.66
CA PHE A 585 -16.88 5.92 29.75
C PHE A 585 -15.96 7.10 29.38
N GLY A 586 -16.22 8.23 30.04
CA GLY A 586 -15.54 9.49 29.77
C GLY A 586 -15.84 10.10 28.40
N ARG A 587 -15.65 11.42 28.28
CA ARG A 587 -15.71 12.16 27.00
C ARG A 587 -14.67 13.26 27.02
N TYR A 588 -13.60 13.06 26.26
CA TYR A 588 -12.38 13.85 26.36
C TYR A 588 -12.01 14.47 25.02
N ALA A 589 -11.57 15.74 25.03
CA ALA A 589 -11.03 16.40 23.85
C ALA A 589 -9.71 15.77 23.39
N ARG A 590 -8.94 15.20 24.34
CA ARG A 590 -7.74 14.39 24.12
C ARG A 590 -7.70 13.27 25.15
N ALA A 591 -7.24 12.09 24.76
CA ALA A 591 -6.92 10.99 25.67
C ALA A 591 -5.65 10.28 25.20
N THR A 592 -4.92 9.66 26.11
CA THR A 592 -3.78 8.77 25.87
C THR A 592 -4.17 7.31 26.15
N ASP A 593 -3.35 6.35 25.70
CA ASP A 593 -3.55 4.95 26.07
C ASP A 593 -3.09 4.69 27.51
N PHE A 594 -3.67 3.69 28.17
CA PHE A 594 -3.35 3.37 29.56
C PHE A 594 -1.89 2.89 29.73
N SER A 595 -1.09 3.65 30.49
CA SER A 595 0.28 3.29 30.86
C SER A 595 0.42 3.25 32.39
N ALA A 596 1.10 2.23 32.91
CA ALA A 596 1.21 1.96 34.35
C ALA A 596 -0.14 1.90 35.13
N GLY A 597 -1.28 1.76 34.44
CA GLY A 597 -2.62 1.79 35.04
C GLY A 597 -3.32 3.15 35.03
N LYS A 598 -2.73 4.18 34.40
CA LYS A 598 -3.32 5.52 34.26
C LYS A 598 -3.38 5.97 32.80
N ALA A 599 -4.39 6.76 32.44
CA ALA A 599 -4.46 7.47 31.16
C ALA A 599 -4.55 8.97 31.41
N GLN A 600 -3.70 9.76 30.74
CA GLN A 600 -3.85 11.22 30.72
C GLN A 600 -4.99 11.60 29.78
N VAL A 601 -5.89 12.45 30.25
CA VAL A 601 -7.07 12.93 29.53
C VAL A 601 -7.24 14.44 29.67
N THR A 602 -7.84 15.08 28.66
CA THR A 602 -8.18 16.50 28.65
C THR A 602 -9.68 16.69 28.50
N GLN A 603 -10.32 17.34 29.47
CA GLN A 603 -11.75 17.66 29.47
C GLN A 603 -11.94 19.13 29.85
N ASN A 604 -12.78 19.87 29.11
CA ASN A 604 -13.10 21.28 29.40
C ASN A 604 -11.86 22.18 29.62
N GLY A 605 -10.77 21.91 28.89
CA GLY A 605 -9.48 22.61 29.01
C GLY A 605 -8.57 22.12 30.15
N ARG A 606 -9.09 21.39 31.15
CA ARG A 606 -8.29 20.78 32.23
C ARG A 606 -7.70 19.45 31.76
N THR A 607 -6.44 19.20 32.08
CA THR A 607 -5.76 17.90 31.85
C THR A 607 -5.46 17.24 33.19
N PHE A 608 -5.80 15.96 33.31
CA PHE A 608 -5.69 15.14 34.53
C PHE A 608 -5.44 13.67 34.15
N TYR A 609 -5.20 12.80 35.13
CA TYR A 609 -5.13 11.36 34.92
C TYR A 609 -6.42 10.68 35.39
N ILE A 610 -6.79 9.59 34.71
CA ILE A 610 -7.81 8.65 35.18
C ILE A 610 -7.22 7.24 35.33
N ASP A 611 -7.86 6.43 36.18
CA ASP A 611 -7.64 4.99 36.25
C ASP A 611 -8.55 4.20 35.28
N ALA A 612 -8.57 2.88 35.41
CA ALA A 612 -9.31 1.97 34.53
C ALA A 612 -10.83 1.96 34.76
N ASP A 613 -11.30 2.39 35.93
CA ASP A 613 -12.73 2.55 36.22
C ASP A 613 -13.23 3.94 35.76
N GLY A 614 -12.29 4.87 35.55
CA GLY A 614 -12.52 6.19 34.95
C GLY A 614 -12.46 7.34 35.96
N ASP A 615 -12.14 7.04 37.22
CA ASP A 615 -12.02 8.02 38.30
C ASP A 615 -10.73 8.83 38.20
N GLU A 616 -10.78 10.10 38.64
CA GLU A 616 -9.64 11.02 38.58
C GLU A 616 -8.60 10.69 39.66
N VAL A 617 -7.33 10.53 39.25
CA VAL A 617 -6.20 10.15 40.10
C VAL A 617 -5.00 11.08 39.94
N GLU A 618 -4.19 11.20 41.00
CA GLU A 618 -2.97 12.06 41.05
C GLU A 618 -1.83 11.58 40.14
#